data_AF-A0A6I3F8F0-F1
#
_entry.id   AF-A0A6I3F8F0-F1
#
_cell.length_a   1.000
_cell.length_b   1.000
_cell.length_c   1.000
_cell.angle_alpha   90.00
_cell.angle_beta   90.00
_cell.angle_gamma   90.00
#
_symmetry.space_group_name_H-M   'P 1'
#
loop_
_entity.id
_entity.type
_entity.pdbx_description
1 polymer ?
#
loop_
_entity_poly.entity_id
_entity_poly.type
_entity_poly.pdbx_seq_one_letter_code
_entity_poly.pdbx_strand_id
1 'polypeptide(L)'
;MVIEDAAADDAVDDVTATDGRVIGRRAIQTRRRILDTTAALLKEHGALDLKVTDVAREVGASPATFYQYFADVEDAILALATDLVV
;
A
#
# COMPACT_ATOMS: atom_id res chain seq x y z
N MET A 1 -0.27 -38.45 -7.02
CA MET A 1 0.15 -37.06 -7.34
C MET A 1 -0.99 -36.44 -8.12
N VAL A 2 -1.96 -35.89 -7.40
CA VAL A 2 -3.06 -35.12 -7.99
C VAL A 2 -2.56 -33.69 -7.97
N ILE A 3 -2.30 -33.11 -9.14
CA ILE A 3 -2.07 -31.68 -9.26
C ILE A 3 -3.46 -31.10 -9.51
N GLU A 4 -4.14 -30.76 -8.43
CA GLU A 4 -5.27 -29.85 -8.44
C GLU A 4 -4.81 -28.59 -7.71
N ASP A 5 -4.52 -27.54 -8.46
CA ASP A 5 -5.09 -26.24 -8.12
C ASP A 5 -5.20 -25.45 -9.42
N ALA A 6 -6.41 -25.49 -9.96
CA ALA A 6 -6.78 -24.84 -11.19
C ALA A 6 -6.63 -23.33 -11.02
N ALA A 7 -6.03 -22.72 -12.04
CA ALA A 7 -5.95 -21.29 -12.25
C ALA A 7 -7.33 -20.63 -12.18
N ALA A 8 -7.71 -20.21 -10.99
CA ALA A 8 -8.89 -19.40 -10.73
C ALA A 8 -8.45 -18.28 -9.79
N ASP A 9 -8.08 -17.12 -10.35
CA ASP A 9 -8.52 -15.78 -9.90
C ASP A 9 -7.84 -14.63 -10.70
N ASP A 10 -7.73 -14.76 -12.02
CA ASP A 10 -7.02 -13.81 -12.91
C ASP A 10 -7.84 -12.55 -13.24
N ALA A 11 -8.42 -11.91 -12.22
CA ALA A 11 -8.97 -10.56 -12.33
C ALA A 11 -8.25 -9.66 -11.32
N VAL A 12 -7.04 -9.23 -11.67
CA VAL A 12 -6.24 -8.34 -10.83
C VAL A 12 -6.40 -6.92 -11.33
N ASP A 13 -6.97 -6.03 -10.51
CA ASP A 13 -7.02 -4.59 -10.78
C ASP A 13 -5.59 -4.05 -10.94
N ASP A 14 -5.30 -3.51 -12.12
CA ASP A 14 -4.05 -2.83 -12.44
C ASP A 14 -3.94 -1.55 -11.59
N VAL A 15 -3.26 -1.67 -10.43
CA VAL A 15 -2.80 -0.50 -9.69
C VAL A 15 -1.54 0.02 -10.36
N THR A 16 -1.53 1.30 -10.72
CA THR A 16 -0.39 1.97 -11.35
C THR A 16 0.51 2.60 -10.29
N ALA A 17 1.84 2.40 -10.38
CA ALA A 17 2.81 3.13 -9.56
C ALA A 17 2.74 4.63 -9.84
N THR A 18 3.32 5.46 -8.96
CA THR A 18 3.39 6.92 -9.15
C THR A 18 4.06 7.32 -10.47
N ASP A 19 4.91 6.45 -11.03
CA ASP A 19 5.61 6.65 -12.30
C ASP A 19 4.92 6.03 -13.53
N GLY A 20 3.66 5.60 -13.41
CA GLY A 20 2.87 5.12 -14.55
C GLY A 20 3.05 3.64 -14.89
N ARG A 21 3.87 2.89 -14.15
CA ARG A 21 4.08 1.45 -14.41
C ARG A 21 2.97 0.60 -13.79
N VAL A 22 2.48 -0.38 -14.55
CA VAL A 22 1.61 -1.45 -14.03
C VAL A 22 2.42 -2.28 -13.03
N ILE A 23 1.88 -2.48 -11.83
CA ILE A 23 2.59 -3.22 -10.77
C ILE A 23 1.90 -4.54 -10.43
N GLY A 24 2.68 -5.62 -10.43
CA GLY A 24 2.16 -6.97 -10.18
C GLY A 24 1.79 -7.24 -8.71
N ARG A 25 1.29 -8.45 -8.44
CA ARG A 25 0.75 -8.89 -7.13
C ARG A 25 1.58 -8.50 -5.89
N ARG A 26 2.90 -8.65 -5.96
CA ARG A 26 3.82 -8.32 -4.84
C ARG A 26 3.80 -6.82 -4.49
N ALA A 27 3.65 -5.97 -5.49
CA ALA A 27 3.58 -4.54 -5.29
C ALA A 27 2.22 -4.12 -4.74
N ILE A 28 1.13 -4.74 -5.19
CA ILE A 28 -0.21 -4.55 -4.60
C ILE A 28 -0.19 -4.92 -3.11
N GLN A 29 0.42 -6.06 -2.76
CA GLN A 29 0.59 -6.45 -1.35
C GLN A 29 1.46 -5.44 -0.57
N THR A 30 2.50 -4.89 -1.18
CA THR A 30 3.33 -3.87 -0.54
C THR A 30 2.55 -2.58 -0.31
N ARG A 31 1.78 -2.13 -1.31
CA ARG A 31 0.90 -0.97 -1.18
C ARG A 31 -0.13 -1.15 -0.06
N ARG A 32 -0.77 -2.33 0.03
CA ARG A 32 -1.72 -2.65 1.11
C ARG A 32 -1.06 -2.58 2.48
N ARG A 33 0.12 -3.19 2.66
CA ARG A 33 0.86 -3.10 3.93
C ARG A 33 1.20 -1.65 4.31
N ILE A 34 1.57 -0.81 3.34
CA ILE A 34 1.80 0.61 3.59
C ILE A 34 0.53 1.30 4.11
N LEU A 35 -0.63 1.03 3.51
CA LEU A 35 -1.91 1.58 3.94
C LEU A 35 -2.32 1.09 5.34
N ASP A 36 -2.20 -0.21 5.61
CA ASP A 36 -2.52 -0.80 6.92
C ASP A 36 -1.67 -0.18 8.03
N THR A 37 -0.36 -0.04 7.79
CA THR A 37 0.56 0.61 8.74
C THR A 37 0.27 2.09 8.89
N THR A 38 -0.05 2.80 7.80
CA THR A 38 -0.48 4.20 7.83
C THR A 38 -1.70 4.37 8.72
N ALA A 39 -2.71 3.51 8.57
CA ALA A 39 -3.93 3.55 9.37
C ALA A 39 -3.65 3.29 10.87
N ALA A 40 -2.77 2.33 11.17
CA ALA A 40 -2.37 2.02 12.54
C ALA A 40 -1.66 3.22 13.21
N LEU A 41 -0.65 3.79 12.55
CA LEU A 41 0.11 4.94 13.07
C LEU A 41 -0.76 6.20 13.16
N LEU A 42 -1.66 6.41 12.19
CA LEU A 42 -2.63 7.50 12.22
C LEU A 42 -3.55 7.41 13.45
N LYS A 43 -4.00 6.19 13.80
CA LYS A 43 -4.83 5.95 14.97
C LYS A 43 -4.07 6.18 16.28
N GLU A 44 -2.77 5.87 16.31
CA GLU A 44 -1.95 5.99 17.51
C GLU A 44 -1.46 7.41 17.79
N HIS A 45 -1.04 8.13 16.74
CA HIS A 45 -0.35 9.42 16.88
C HIS A 45 -1.12 10.60 16.28
N GLY A 46 -2.15 10.36 15.47
CA GLY A 46 -2.84 11.39 14.71
C GLY A 46 -2.08 11.83 13.45
N ALA A 47 -2.77 12.59 12.59
CA ALA A 47 -2.25 12.92 11.25
C ALA A 47 -1.02 13.84 11.27
N LEU A 48 -0.96 14.78 12.23
CA LEU A 48 0.07 15.81 12.28
C LEU A 48 1.46 15.28 12.64
N ASP A 49 1.53 14.16 13.35
CA ASP A 49 2.79 13.54 13.78
C ASP A 49 3.25 12.41 12.85
N LEU A 50 2.46 12.07 11.82
CA LEU A 50 2.77 10.98 10.91
C LEU A 50 3.85 11.37 9.89
N LYS A 51 4.83 10.50 9.68
CA LYS A 51 5.94 10.73 8.73
C LYS A 51 6.20 9.52 7.85
N VAL A 52 6.62 9.77 6.61
CA VAL A 52 7.00 8.73 5.63
C VAL A 52 8.06 7.78 6.21
N THR A 53 9.03 8.31 6.94
CA THR A 53 10.11 7.50 7.54
C THR A 53 9.61 6.53 8.59
N ASP A 54 8.55 6.88 9.30
CA ASP A 54 7.99 6.06 10.37
C ASP A 54 7.18 4.92 9.77
N VAL A 55 6.33 5.23 8.77
CA VAL A 55 5.60 4.22 7.99
C VAL A 55 6.56 3.26 7.28
N ALA A 56 7.56 3.77 6.58
CA ALA A 56 8.51 2.94 5.85
C ALA A 56 9.28 2.01 6.78
N ARG A 57 9.74 2.51 7.93
CA ARG A 57 10.42 1.72 8.95
C ARG A 57 9.52 0.61 9.50
N GLU A 58 8.27 0.93 9.84
CA GLU A 58 7.32 -0.02 10.42
C GLU A 58 6.90 -1.12 9.43
N VAL A 59 6.78 -0.79 8.14
CA VAL A 59 6.53 -1.77 7.06
C VAL A 59 7.77 -2.64 6.75
N GLY A 60 8.95 -2.25 7.24
CA GLY A 60 10.23 -2.89 6.90
C GLY A 60 10.67 -2.58 5.46
N ALA A 61 10.35 -1.38 4.97
CA ALA A 61 10.67 -0.91 3.61
C ALA A 61 11.57 0.34 3.65
N SER A 62 12.16 0.68 2.50
CA SER A 62 12.89 1.94 2.37
C SER A 62 11.92 3.11 2.13
N PRO A 63 12.28 4.36 2.48
CA PRO A 63 11.50 5.53 2.07
C PRO A 63 11.30 5.59 0.54
N ALA A 64 12.31 5.20 -0.24
CA ALA A 64 12.18 5.12 -1.70
C ALA A 64 11.08 4.13 -2.15
N THR A 65 10.89 3.03 -1.41
CA THR A 65 9.80 2.08 -1.66
C THR A 65 8.44 2.71 -1.34
N PHE A 66 8.33 3.54 -0.31
CA PHE A 66 7.09 4.27 -0.03
C PHE A 66 6.73 5.21 -1.20
N TYR A 67 7.71 6.00 -1.65
CA TYR A 67 7.52 6.96 -2.73
C TYR A 67 7.17 6.35 -4.09
N GLN A 68 7.34 5.03 -4.26
CA GLN A 68 6.84 4.32 -5.46
C GLN A 68 5.31 4.25 -5.52
N TYR A 69 4.62 4.41 -4.39
CA TYR A 69 3.16 4.24 -4.29
C TYR A 69 2.43 5.51 -3.86
N PHE A 70 3.07 6.36 -3.06
CA PHE A 70 2.45 7.57 -2.50
C PHE A 70 3.44 8.73 -2.52
N ALA A 71 2.97 9.92 -2.84
CA ALA A 71 3.81 11.12 -2.86
C ALA A 71 4.27 11.53 -1.45
N ASP A 72 3.38 11.39 -0.47
CA ASP A 72 3.59 11.70 0.94
C ASP A 72 2.58 10.93 1.81
N VAL A 73 2.53 11.25 3.12
CA VAL A 73 1.59 10.62 4.04
C VAL A 73 0.15 11.07 3.84
N GLU A 74 -0.07 12.27 3.32
CA GLU A 74 -1.42 12.82 3.09
C GLU A 74 -2.09 12.08 1.92
N ASP A 75 -1.33 11.79 0.87
CA ASP A 75 -1.76 10.95 -0.26
C ASP A 75 -2.15 9.53 0.20
N ALA A 76 -1.37 8.93 1.10
CA ALA A 76 -1.71 7.62 1.69
C ALA A 76 -2.98 7.69 2.56
N ILE A 77 -3.16 8.76 3.34
CA ILE A 77 -4.38 8.97 4.14
C ILE A 77 -5.61 9.18 3.25
N LEU A 78 -5.48 9.94 2.15
CA LEU A 78 -6.56 10.16 1.21
C LEU A 78 -6.97 8.85 0.52
N ALA A 79 -5.99 8.01 0.17
CA ALA A 79 -6.26 6.67 -0.36
C ALA A 79 -7.04 5.81 0.65
N LEU A 80 -6.66 5.80 1.93
CA LEU A 80 -7.42 5.12 2.99
C LEU A 80 -8.87 5.64 3.08
N ALA A 81 -9.05 6.96 3.02
CA ALA A 81 -10.38 7.57 3.09
C ALA A 81 -11.26 7.19 1.89
N THR A 82 -10.66 7.00 0.71
CA THR A 82 -11.36 6.57 -0.50
C THR A 82 -11.81 5.11 -0.39
N ASP A 83 -10.94 4.24 0.13
CA ASP A 83 -11.25 2.81 0.32
C ASP A 83 -12.36 2.55 1.35
N LEU A 84 -12.64 3.50 2.26
CA LEU A 84 -13.68 3.38 3.29
C LEU A 84 -15.10 3.74 2.81
N VAL A 85 -15.23 4.38 1.65
CA VAL A 85 -16.50 4.97 1.17
C VAL A 85 -17.18 4.10 0.09
N VAL A 86 -16.69 2.89 -0.15
CA VAL A 86 -17.17 1.99 -1.22
C VAL A 86 -17.79 0.72 -0.67
#